data_AF-A0A0F9TLF4-F1
#
_entry.id   AF-A0A0F9TLF4-F1
#
_cell.length_a   1.000
_cell.length_b   1.000
_cell.length_c   1.000
_cell.angle_alpha   90.00
_cell.angle_beta   90.00
_cell.angle_gamma   90.00
#
_symmetry.space_group_name_H-M   'P 1'
#
loop_
_entity.id
_entity.type
_entity.pdbx_description
1 polymer ?
#
loop_
_entity_poly.entity_id
_entity_poly.type
_entity_poly.pdbx_seq_one_letter_code
_entity_poly.pdbx_strand_id
1 'polypeptide(L)'
;MGGFSIAAEDPKAQLAENIDGSVPEDDLLPDNDDAVSSMPALSLRYEDSMGDFSYSIAGIARQLKYDTGSEKDTEMGYGAFAAGAYHAGPVTLRAIVNASEGANSYLYLSGDYFNGADAYVDTNGKLQTLSGDGGALGLSYQISPQYSLNASHGYTDVELGDPTVGGNAGRKNKNTFLNLMWTPNERLMYGIEYGYFETELADGREEDASRVMVAAQYSF
;
A
#
# COMPACT_ATOMS: atom_id res chain seq x y z
N MET A 1 25.77 3.41 10.39
CA MET A 1 25.20 3.92 11.64
C MET A 1 23.72 4.04 11.40
N GLY A 2 22.95 3.07 11.87
CA GLY A 2 21.51 3.09 11.76
C GLY A 2 20.87 4.24 12.54
N GLY A 3 19.68 4.64 12.13
CA GLY A 3 18.96 5.78 12.69
C GLY A 3 17.56 5.39 13.14
N PHE A 4 17.12 5.96 14.25
CA PHE A 4 15.71 6.00 14.60
C PHE A 4 15.09 7.25 13.99
N SER A 5 13.90 7.09 13.43
CA SER A 5 13.04 8.20 13.01
C SER A 5 11.66 8.03 13.61
N ILE A 6 11.07 9.15 14.01
CA ILE A 6 9.73 9.25 14.58
C ILE A 6 9.03 10.38 13.86
N ALA A 7 7.77 10.17 13.48
CA ALA A 7 6.93 11.20 12.89
C ALA A 7 5.53 11.18 13.50
N ALA A 8 4.87 12.33 13.42
CA ALA A 8 3.46 12.50 13.68
C ALA A 8 2.85 13.15 12.44
N GLU A 9 1.81 12.54 11.88
CA GLU A 9 1.19 12.99 10.63
C GLU A 9 -0.32 13.21 10.76
N ASP A 10 -0.87 13.89 9.77
CA ASP A 10 -2.29 14.19 9.68
C ASP A 10 -3.08 12.87 9.58
N PRO A 11 -3.97 12.56 10.53
CA PRO A 11 -4.58 11.24 10.64
C PRO A 11 -5.78 11.17 9.70
N LYS A 12 -5.54 11.12 8.40
CA LYS A 12 -6.60 10.86 7.43
C LYS A 12 -6.98 9.39 7.51
N ALA A 13 -8.16 9.11 8.02
CA ALA A 13 -8.78 7.80 7.91
C ALA A 13 -9.37 7.63 6.50
N GLN A 14 -9.44 6.39 6.04
CA GLN A 14 -10.21 6.00 4.86
C GLN A 14 -11.27 5.01 5.31
N LEU A 15 -12.52 5.45 5.38
CA LEU A 15 -13.65 4.54 5.65
C LEU A 15 -14.14 3.94 4.34
N ALA A 16 -14.53 2.66 4.39
CA ALA A 16 -15.12 1.96 3.25
C ALA A 16 -16.45 2.59 2.85
N GLU A 17 -16.73 2.59 1.55
CA GLU A 17 -18.05 2.92 1.05
C GLU A 17 -19.00 1.73 1.23
N ASN A 18 -20.04 1.90 2.04
CA ASN A 18 -21.07 0.87 2.25
C ASN A 18 -22.16 0.93 1.17
N ILE A 19 -21.76 0.85 -0.10
CA ILE A 19 -22.71 0.81 -1.22
C ILE A 19 -23.16 -0.64 -1.41
N ASP A 20 -24.17 -1.06 -0.66
CA ASP A 20 -25.05 -2.12 -1.14
C ASP A 20 -26.04 -1.50 -2.13
N GLY A 21 -25.86 -1.78 -3.43
CA GLY A 21 -26.74 -1.28 -4.50
C GLY A 21 -28.20 -1.72 -4.40
N SER A 22 -28.59 -2.40 -3.32
CA SER A 22 -29.97 -2.78 -2.98
C SER A 22 -30.62 -1.93 -1.88
N VAL A 23 -29.89 -1.03 -1.20
CA VAL A 23 -30.46 -0.11 -0.19
C VAL A 23 -30.59 1.33 -0.72
N PRO A 24 -31.66 2.05 -0.37
CA PRO A 24 -31.81 3.48 -0.69
C PRO A 24 -30.65 4.32 -0.10
N GLU A 25 -30.33 5.46 -0.73
CA GLU A 25 -29.30 6.41 -0.23
C GLU A 25 -29.51 6.84 1.24
N ASP A 26 -30.76 6.86 1.71
CA ASP A 26 -31.10 7.23 3.10
C ASP A 26 -30.76 6.15 4.14
N ASP A 27 -30.40 4.92 3.73
CA ASP A 27 -30.01 3.79 4.59
C ASP A 27 -28.50 3.48 4.50
N LEU A 28 -27.69 4.37 3.90
CA LEU A 28 -26.24 4.19 3.81
C LEU A 28 -25.59 4.32 5.20
N LEU A 29 -24.69 3.38 5.50
CA LEU A 29 -23.87 3.44 6.72
C LEU A 29 -22.80 4.54 6.57
N PRO A 30 -22.31 5.11 7.69
CA PRO A 30 -21.31 6.17 7.66
C PRO A 30 -20.09 5.79 6.81
N ASP A 31 -19.57 6.78 6.08
CA ASP A 31 -18.48 6.61 5.12
C ASP A 31 -17.36 7.62 5.36
N ASN A 32 -16.52 7.83 4.34
CA ASN A 32 -15.35 8.69 4.45
C ASN A 32 -15.69 10.18 4.69
N ASP A 33 -16.90 10.66 4.39
CA ASP A 33 -17.33 12.03 4.68
C ASP A 33 -17.65 12.24 6.17
N ASP A 34 -18.00 11.17 6.89
CA ASP A 34 -18.24 11.16 8.34
C ASP A 34 -16.97 10.91 9.17
N ALA A 35 -15.83 10.66 8.52
CA ALA A 35 -14.57 10.37 9.17
C ALA A 35 -14.02 11.60 9.91
N VAL A 36 -13.65 11.41 11.18
CA VAL A 36 -13.13 12.49 12.04
C VAL A 36 -11.71 12.19 12.50
N SER A 37 -10.85 13.18 12.32
CA SER A 37 -9.45 13.17 12.73
C SER A 37 -9.27 13.89 14.07
N SER A 38 -8.98 13.16 15.16
CA SER A 38 -8.77 13.75 16.50
C SER A 38 -7.36 13.58 17.10
N MET A 39 -6.59 12.60 16.64
CA MET A 39 -5.23 12.33 17.13
C MET A 39 -4.30 12.03 15.96
N PRO A 40 -3.07 12.58 15.93
CA PRO A 40 -2.13 12.31 14.84
C PRO A 40 -1.80 10.82 14.78
N ALA A 41 -1.52 10.33 13.57
CA ALA A 41 -0.93 9.02 13.39
C ALA A 41 0.56 9.10 13.77
N LEU A 42 1.04 8.14 14.55
CA LEU A 42 2.42 8.09 15.04
C LEU A 42 3.16 6.96 14.36
N SER A 43 4.30 7.27 13.74
CA SER A 43 5.17 6.27 13.13
C SER A 43 6.55 6.25 13.77
N LEU A 44 7.12 5.05 13.83
CA LEU A 44 8.46 4.78 14.29
C LEU A 44 9.15 3.91 13.26
N ARG A 45 10.39 4.24 12.91
CA ARG A 45 11.21 3.44 12.00
C ARG A 45 12.63 3.35 12.50
N TYR A 46 13.19 2.15 12.37
CA TYR A 46 14.60 1.85 12.53
C TYR A 46 15.15 1.31 11.23
N GLU A 47 16.33 1.77 10.84
CA GLU A 47 17.06 1.27 9.69
C GLU A 47 18.55 1.20 9.99
N ASP A 48 19.21 0.17 9.46
CA ASP A 48 20.66 0.02 9.58
C ASP A 48 21.21 -0.78 8.39
N SER A 49 22.52 -0.96 8.36
CA SER A 49 23.19 -1.77 7.35
C SER A 49 24.34 -2.58 7.96
N MET A 50 24.46 -3.83 7.54
CA MET A 50 25.53 -4.75 7.89
C MET A 50 26.21 -5.23 6.61
N GLY A 51 27.36 -4.63 6.30
CA GLY A 51 28.08 -4.89 5.05
C GLY A 51 27.20 -4.56 3.84
N ASP A 52 26.97 -5.57 3.00
CA ASP A 52 26.20 -5.47 1.77
C ASP A 52 24.67 -5.56 1.96
N PHE A 53 24.21 -5.79 3.20
CA PHE A 53 22.80 -5.90 3.55
C PHE A 53 22.32 -4.65 4.28
N SER A 54 21.26 -4.03 3.78
CA SER A 54 20.53 -2.94 4.45
C SER A 54 19.15 -3.42 4.83
N TYR A 55 18.64 -2.99 5.97
CA TYR A 55 17.31 -3.38 6.44
C TYR A 55 16.62 -2.25 7.18
N SER A 56 15.30 -2.35 7.26
CA SER A 56 14.49 -1.46 8.08
C SER A 56 13.28 -2.16 8.64
N ILE A 57 12.89 -1.75 9.83
CA ILE A 57 11.65 -2.16 10.49
C ILE A 57 10.92 -0.88 10.89
N ALA A 58 9.63 -0.79 10.61
CA ALA A 58 8.80 0.33 10.98
C ALA A 58 7.46 -0.14 11.53
N GLY A 59 6.80 0.75 12.25
CA GLY A 59 5.42 0.57 12.68
C GLY A 59 4.69 1.89 12.75
N ILE A 60 3.37 1.82 12.66
CA ILE A 60 2.46 2.94 12.79
C ILE A 60 1.33 2.59 13.76
N ALA A 61 0.87 3.57 14.52
CA ALA A 61 -0.33 3.48 15.34
C ALA A 61 -1.14 4.76 15.17
N ARG A 62 -2.46 4.63 15.06
CA ARG A 62 -3.35 5.78 14.85
C ARG A 62 -4.75 5.50 15.39
N GLN A 63 -5.53 6.56 15.52
CA GLN A 63 -6.93 6.48 15.88
C GLN A 63 -7.80 6.59 14.62
N LEU A 64 -8.82 5.75 14.55
CA LEU A 64 -9.89 5.78 13.58
C LEU A 64 -11.17 6.22 14.29
N LYS A 65 -11.92 7.13 13.68
CA LYS A 65 -13.15 7.64 14.26
C LYS A 65 -14.10 8.11 13.17
N TYR A 66 -15.39 7.92 13.39
CA TYR A 66 -16.46 8.57 12.64
C TYR A 66 -17.41 9.31 13.59
N ASP A 67 -18.12 10.33 13.11
CA ASP A 67 -19.13 11.06 13.88
C ASP A 67 -20.19 11.67 12.95
N THR A 68 -21.41 11.13 12.95
CA THR A 68 -22.55 11.64 12.16
C THR A 68 -23.36 12.71 12.91
N GLY A 69 -22.94 13.07 14.13
CA GLY A 69 -23.70 13.92 15.06
C GLY A 69 -24.73 13.16 15.90
N SER A 70 -25.32 12.06 15.39
CA SER A 70 -26.19 11.16 16.15
C SER A 70 -25.47 9.90 16.63
N GLU A 71 -24.53 9.38 15.84
CA GLU A 71 -23.74 8.20 16.16
C GLU A 71 -22.25 8.49 16.00
N LYS A 72 -21.44 7.79 16.79
CA LYS A 72 -19.98 7.89 16.72
C LYS A 72 -19.36 6.66 17.35
N ASP A 73 -18.21 6.27 16.82
CA ASP A 73 -17.39 5.24 17.43
C ASP A 73 -15.91 5.51 17.18
N THR A 74 -15.04 4.82 17.91
CA THR A 74 -13.59 5.02 17.82
C THR A 74 -12.85 3.71 17.99
N GLU A 75 -11.91 3.46 17.08
CA GLU A 75 -11.05 2.29 17.08
C GLU A 75 -9.59 2.67 16.90
N MET A 76 -8.69 1.71 17.14
CA MET A 76 -7.25 1.89 16.94
C MET A 76 -6.75 1.10 15.75
N GLY A 77 -6.03 1.77 14.86
CA GLY A 77 -5.35 1.15 13.72
C GLY A 77 -3.85 1.04 13.93
N TYR A 78 -3.25 -0.04 13.42
CA TYR A 78 -1.83 -0.35 13.53
C TYR A 78 -1.29 -0.91 12.20
N GLY A 79 0.01 -0.71 11.98
CA GLY A 79 0.72 -1.32 10.86
C GLY A 79 2.16 -1.63 11.22
N ALA A 80 2.71 -2.68 10.62
CA ALA A 80 4.08 -3.12 10.78
C ALA A 80 4.70 -3.38 9.40
N PHE A 81 5.93 -2.92 9.22
CA PHE A 81 6.61 -2.94 7.93
C PHE A 81 8.05 -3.42 8.12
N ALA A 82 8.51 -4.31 7.24
CA ALA A 82 9.90 -4.71 7.18
C ALA A 82 10.39 -4.69 5.73
N ALA A 83 11.61 -4.20 5.55
CA ALA A 83 12.27 -4.16 4.25
C ALA A 83 13.73 -4.58 4.36
N GLY A 84 14.23 -5.20 3.30
CA GLY A 84 15.62 -5.60 3.17
C GLY A 84 16.13 -5.38 1.75
N ALA A 85 17.41 -5.03 1.65
CA ALA A 85 18.12 -4.95 0.39
C ALA A 85 19.49 -5.60 0.53
N TYR A 86 19.84 -6.51 -0.37
CA TYR A 86 21.14 -7.17 -0.40
C TYR A 86 21.84 -6.90 -1.73
N HIS A 87 23.05 -6.35 -1.68
CA HIS A 87 23.84 -6.01 -2.85
C HIS A 87 25.00 -7.00 -3.02
N ALA A 88 25.00 -7.78 -4.10
CA ALA A 88 26.04 -8.76 -4.38
C ALA A 88 26.61 -8.53 -5.78
N GLY A 89 27.70 -7.76 -5.86
CA GLY A 89 28.33 -7.41 -7.13
C GLY A 89 27.36 -6.70 -8.08
N PRO A 90 27.07 -7.25 -9.27
CA PRO A 90 26.11 -6.65 -10.21
C PRO A 90 24.65 -6.87 -9.82
N VAL A 91 24.36 -7.69 -8.82
CA VAL A 91 22.98 -8.05 -8.42
C VAL A 91 22.58 -7.24 -7.18
N THR A 92 21.36 -6.72 -7.18
CA THR A 92 20.69 -6.25 -5.96
C THR A 92 19.36 -6.96 -5.81
N LEU A 93 19.12 -7.54 -4.64
CA LEU A 93 17.83 -8.09 -4.25
C LEU A 93 17.16 -7.16 -3.27
N ARG A 94 15.85 -6.96 -3.40
CA ARG A 94 15.03 -6.18 -2.46
C ARG A 94 13.80 -7.00 -2.07
N ALA A 95 13.40 -6.88 -0.82
CA ALA A 95 12.19 -7.50 -0.31
C ALA A 95 11.49 -6.54 0.64
N ILE A 96 10.16 -6.50 0.60
CA ILE A 96 9.33 -5.83 1.59
C ILE A 96 8.22 -6.76 2.03
N VAL A 97 7.81 -6.66 3.29
CA VAL A 97 6.63 -7.31 3.86
C VAL A 97 5.93 -6.34 4.78
N ASN A 98 4.61 -6.32 4.72
CA ASN A 98 3.76 -5.38 5.43
C ASN A 98 2.56 -6.12 6.01
N ALA A 99 2.08 -5.68 7.16
CA ALA A 99 0.82 -6.11 7.76
C ALA A 99 0.16 -4.93 8.48
N SER A 100 -1.15 -4.82 8.40
CA SER A 100 -1.93 -3.77 9.05
C SER A 100 -3.30 -4.27 9.51
N GLU A 101 -3.83 -3.54 10.47
CA GLU A 101 -5.20 -3.63 10.98
C GLU A 101 -5.66 -2.18 11.17
N GLY A 102 -6.59 -1.67 10.37
CA GLY A 102 -6.99 -0.26 10.52
C GLY A 102 -5.98 0.77 9.95
N ALA A 103 -5.03 0.33 9.13
CA ALA A 103 -3.98 1.18 8.54
C ALA A 103 -3.62 0.79 7.09
N ASN A 104 -4.59 0.26 6.35
CA ASN A 104 -4.42 -0.20 4.97
C ASN A 104 -4.10 0.96 4.01
N SER A 105 -4.44 2.20 4.33
CA SER A 105 -4.05 3.40 3.59
C SER A 105 -2.53 3.59 3.50
N TYR A 106 -1.76 2.90 4.35
CA TYR A 106 -0.29 2.88 4.32
C TYR A 106 0.29 1.74 3.49
N LEU A 107 -0.55 0.82 3.01
CA LEU A 107 -0.16 -0.22 2.09
C LEU A 107 -0.36 0.28 0.66
N TYR A 108 0.72 0.32 -0.12
CA TYR A 108 0.60 0.54 -1.56
C TYR A 108 -0.25 -0.58 -2.18
N LEU A 109 -1.16 -0.25 -3.10
CA LEU A 109 -2.07 -1.20 -3.76
C LEU A 109 -3.14 -1.84 -2.86
N SER A 110 -3.51 -1.23 -1.73
CA SER A 110 -4.51 -1.81 -0.83
C SER A 110 -5.97 -1.71 -1.28
N GLY A 111 -6.28 -0.95 -2.33
CA GLY A 111 -7.67 -0.80 -2.77
C GLY A 111 -7.80 -0.28 -4.18
N ASP A 112 -8.96 0.32 -4.46
CA ASP A 112 -9.19 0.94 -5.76
C ASP A 112 -8.29 2.18 -5.93
N TYR A 113 -7.75 2.37 -7.13
CA TYR A 113 -6.73 3.41 -7.39
C TYR A 113 -5.59 3.45 -6.36
N PHE A 114 -5.11 2.28 -5.92
CA PHE A 114 -3.96 2.10 -5.02
C PHE A 114 -4.19 2.38 -3.52
N ASN A 115 -5.40 2.80 -3.09
CA ASN A 115 -5.69 3.10 -1.68
C ASN A 115 -6.91 2.29 -1.17
N GLY A 116 -6.68 1.45 -0.17
CA GLY A 116 -7.70 0.65 0.50
C GLY A 116 -8.33 1.35 1.69
N ALA A 117 -9.56 0.96 1.98
CA ALA A 117 -10.24 1.33 3.21
C ALA A 117 -9.53 0.74 4.43
N ASP A 118 -9.51 1.51 5.50
CA ASP A 118 -8.92 1.15 6.77
C ASP A 118 -9.92 0.50 7.71
N ALA A 119 -11.18 0.92 7.62
CA ALA A 119 -12.26 0.45 8.46
C ALA A 119 -13.60 0.64 7.74
N TYR A 120 -14.65 0.04 8.28
CA TYR A 120 -16.03 0.28 7.89
C TYR A 120 -16.89 0.42 9.15
N VAL A 121 -18.06 1.03 9.02
CA VAL A 121 -19.08 1.02 10.09
C VAL A 121 -20.07 -0.09 9.81
N ASP A 122 -20.33 -0.96 10.79
CA ASP A 122 -21.30 -2.05 10.67
C ASP A 122 -22.74 -1.59 10.93
N THR A 123 -23.71 -2.47 10.70
CA THR A 123 -25.15 -2.17 10.87
C THR A 123 -25.56 -1.85 12.31
N ASN A 124 -24.68 -2.06 13.30
CA ASN A 124 -24.91 -1.69 14.70
C ASN A 124 -24.26 -0.34 15.07
N GLY A 125 -23.73 0.39 14.07
CA GLY A 125 -23.01 1.64 14.27
C GLY A 125 -21.62 1.43 14.88
N LYS A 126 -21.04 0.23 14.77
CA LYS A 126 -19.68 -0.04 15.29
C LYS A 126 -18.64 0.10 14.21
N LEU A 127 -17.57 0.80 14.54
CA LEU A 127 -16.42 0.93 13.66
C LEU A 127 -15.61 -0.37 13.72
N GLN A 128 -15.39 -1.01 12.58
CA GLN A 128 -14.67 -2.26 12.43
C GLN A 128 -13.43 -2.01 11.59
N THR A 129 -12.26 -2.39 12.10
CA THR A 129 -11.01 -2.29 11.35
C THR A 129 -10.94 -3.35 10.26
N LEU A 130 -10.25 -3.02 9.17
CA LEU A 130 -9.93 -3.95 8.09
C LEU A 130 -8.48 -4.40 8.23
N SER A 131 -8.24 -5.70 8.12
CA SER A 131 -6.90 -6.29 8.03
C SER A 131 -6.36 -6.16 6.61
N GLY A 132 -5.05 -6.01 6.51
CA GLY A 132 -4.37 -6.05 5.22
C GLY A 132 -2.94 -6.54 5.36
N ASP A 133 -2.46 -7.25 4.35
CA ASP A 133 -1.07 -7.67 4.26
C ASP A 133 -0.54 -7.50 2.84
N GLY A 134 0.78 -7.51 2.72
CA GLY A 134 1.37 -7.41 1.40
C GLY A 134 2.87 -7.60 1.42
N GLY A 135 3.43 -7.72 0.23
CA GLY A 135 4.86 -7.85 0.07
C GLY A 135 5.29 -7.72 -1.37
N ALA A 136 6.57 -7.46 -1.55
CA ALA A 136 7.16 -7.43 -2.89
C ALA A 136 8.59 -7.93 -2.86
N LEU A 137 8.99 -8.51 -3.98
CA LEU A 137 10.36 -8.92 -4.28
C LEU A 137 10.83 -8.17 -5.52
N GLY A 138 12.08 -7.73 -5.49
CA GLY A 138 12.72 -7.01 -6.58
C GLY A 138 14.13 -7.54 -6.84
N LEU A 139 14.50 -7.60 -8.12
CA LEU A 139 15.82 -7.93 -8.61
C LEU A 139 16.29 -6.79 -9.51
N SER A 140 17.50 -6.30 -9.27
CA SER A 140 18.24 -5.43 -10.20
C SER A 140 19.51 -6.15 -10.61
N TYR A 141 19.81 -6.18 -11.92
CA TYR A 141 21.04 -6.73 -12.48
C TYR A 141 21.74 -5.70 -13.37
N GLN A 142 22.95 -5.31 -12.99
CA GLN A 142 23.80 -4.42 -13.77
C GLN A 142 24.51 -5.22 -14.88
N ILE A 143 24.00 -5.12 -16.11
CA ILE A 143 24.54 -5.84 -17.29
C ILE A 143 25.89 -5.24 -17.70
N SER A 144 25.97 -3.91 -17.73
CA SER A 144 27.18 -3.14 -18.01
C SER A 144 27.10 -1.79 -17.29
N PRO A 145 28.15 -0.93 -17.27
CA PRO A 145 28.05 0.40 -16.65
C PRO A 145 26.91 1.29 -17.19
N GLN A 146 26.38 1.01 -18.38
CA GLN A 146 25.32 1.77 -19.03
C GLN A 146 23.97 1.06 -19.06
N TYR A 147 23.90 -0.25 -18.74
CA TYR A 147 22.67 -1.02 -18.84
C TYR A 147 22.32 -1.74 -17.54
N SER A 148 21.09 -1.58 -17.10
CA SER A 148 20.52 -2.37 -16.00
C SER A 148 19.18 -2.98 -16.37
N LEU A 149 18.97 -4.20 -15.90
CA LEU A 149 17.71 -4.92 -15.99
C LEU A 149 17.09 -4.98 -14.59
N ASN A 150 15.81 -4.67 -14.47
CA ASN A 150 15.10 -4.80 -13.21
C ASN A 150 13.83 -5.63 -13.39
N ALA A 151 13.52 -6.46 -12.41
CA ALA A 151 12.28 -7.19 -12.33
C ALA A 151 11.71 -7.07 -10.92
N SER A 152 10.38 -6.97 -10.81
CA SER A 152 9.72 -7.01 -9.51
C SER A 152 8.36 -7.69 -9.60
N HIS A 153 7.94 -8.24 -8.48
CA HIS A 153 6.61 -8.77 -8.27
C HIS A 153 6.14 -8.40 -6.87
N GLY A 154 4.91 -7.96 -6.74
CA GLY A 154 4.33 -7.64 -5.45
C GLY A 154 2.84 -7.91 -5.40
N TYR A 155 2.32 -7.99 -4.19
CA TYR A 155 0.91 -8.09 -3.91
C TYR A 155 0.54 -7.31 -2.65
N THR A 156 -0.74 -6.96 -2.57
CA THR A 156 -1.40 -6.47 -1.38
C THR A 156 -2.78 -7.10 -1.32
N ASP A 157 -3.16 -7.60 -0.16
CA ASP A 157 -4.46 -8.21 0.13
C ASP A 157 -5.10 -7.45 1.28
N VAL A 158 -6.30 -6.92 1.07
CA VAL A 158 -7.12 -6.35 2.13
C VAL A 158 -8.33 -7.26 2.29
N GLU A 159 -8.43 -7.90 3.44
CA GLU A 159 -9.49 -8.86 3.70
C GLU A 159 -10.79 -8.13 4.06
N LEU A 160 -11.90 -8.64 3.53
CA LEU A 160 -13.22 -8.20 3.92
C LEU A 160 -14.02 -9.41 4.41
N GLY A 161 -14.39 -9.39 5.69
CA GLY A 161 -15.17 -10.45 6.33
C GLY A 161 -16.68 -10.21 6.34
N ASP A 162 -17.14 -9.03 5.92
CA ASP A 162 -18.54 -8.62 5.98
C ASP A 162 -19.12 -8.40 4.56
N PRO A 163 -20.12 -9.20 4.14
CA PRO A 163 -20.72 -9.08 2.81
C PRO A 163 -21.61 -7.85 2.63
N THR A 164 -21.87 -7.09 3.70
CA THR A 164 -22.66 -5.83 3.66
C THR A 164 -21.82 -4.60 3.30
N VAL A 165 -20.50 -4.76 3.26
CA VAL A 165 -19.55 -3.71 2.88
C VAL A 165 -19.17 -3.91 1.42
N GLY A 166 -19.21 -2.85 0.62
CA GLY A 166 -18.94 -2.89 -0.81
C GLY A 166 -17.76 -2.00 -1.24
N GLY A 167 -17.68 -1.74 -2.54
CA GLY A 167 -16.81 -0.70 -3.10
C GLY A 167 -15.31 -1.01 -3.04
N ASN A 168 -14.54 -0.14 -2.35
CA ASN A 168 -13.09 -0.21 -2.23
C ASN A 168 -12.60 -1.11 -1.08
N ALA A 169 -13.52 -1.73 -0.33
CA ALA A 169 -13.21 -2.71 0.69
C ALA A 169 -13.08 -4.11 0.10
N GLY A 170 -12.09 -4.89 0.54
CA GLY A 170 -11.94 -6.28 0.13
C GLY A 170 -11.38 -6.47 -1.28
N ARG A 171 -10.05 -6.46 -1.41
CA ARG A 171 -9.40 -6.62 -2.72
C ARG A 171 -7.98 -7.16 -2.57
N LYS A 172 -7.61 -8.03 -3.50
CA LYS A 172 -6.24 -8.49 -3.69
C LYS A 172 -5.67 -7.94 -4.99
N ASN A 173 -4.66 -7.10 -4.90
CA ASN A 173 -3.96 -6.52 -6.04
C ASN A 173 -2.57 -7.12 -6.18
N LYS A 174 -2.16 -7.41 -7.42
CA LYS A 174 -0.83 -7.90 -7.76
C LYS A 174 -0.25 -7.06 -8.88
N ASN A 175 1.07 -6.92 -8.87
CA ASN A 175 1.80 -6.30 -9.98
C ASN A 175 3.08 -7.08 -10.30
N THR A 176 3.49 -7.00 -11.55
CA THR A 176 4.77 -7.54 -12.02
C THR A 176 5.37 -6.57 -13.02
N PHE A 177 6.65 -6.25 -12.86
CA PHE A 177 7.36 -5.36 -13.77
C PHE A 177 8.64 -6.01 -14.27
N LEU A 178 8.98 -5.69 -15.52
CA LEU A 178 10.28 -5.96 -16.13
C LEU A 178 10.70 -4.71 -16.89
N ASN A 179 11.83 -4.13 -16.53
CA ASN A 179 12.37 -2.96 -17.22
C ASN A 179 13.84 -3.11 -17.60
N LEU A 180 14.18 -2.48 -18.73
CA LEU A 180 15.54 -2.32 -19.20
C LEU A 180 15.85 -0.81 -19.26
N MET A 181 16.90 -0.42 -18.56
CA MET A 181 17.35 0.96 -18.46
C MET A 181 18.68 1.12 -19.20
N TRP A 182 18.79 2.20 -19.97
CA TRP A 182 20.00 2.61 -20.66
C TRP A 182 20.42 4.01 -20.22
N THR A 183 21.60 4.09 -19.61
CA THR A 183 22.20 5.32 -19.08
C THR A 183 23.49 5.60 -19.85
N PRO A 184 23.42 6.25 -21.04
CA PRO A 184 24.60 6.48 -21.88
C PRO A 184 25.65 7.38 -21.21
N ASN A 185 25.22 8.27 -20.32
CA ASN A 185 26.09 9.10 -19.49
C ASN A 185 25.37 9.49 -18.19
N GLU A 186 26.07 10.16 -17.27
CA GLU A 186 25.56 10.56 -15.95
C GLU A 186 24.33 11.48 -15.97
N ARG A 187 24.01 12.11 -17.11
CA ARG A 187 22.90 13.06 -17.24
C ARG A 187 21.69 12.49 -17.96
N LEU A 188 21.83 11.39 -18.68
CA LEU A 188 20.78 10.85 -19.56
C LEU A 188 20.45 9.42 -19.18
N MET A 189 19.16 9.15 -19.04
CA MET A 189 18.63 7.81 -18.81
C MET A 189 17.38 7.60 -19.65
N TYR A 190 17.31 6.45 -20.31
CA TYR A 190 16.16 5.98 -21.06
C TYR A 190 15.70 4.63 -20.50
N GLY A 191 14.41 4.36 -20.57
CA GLY A 191 13.85 3.11 -20.06
C GLY A 191 12.72 2.60 -20.94
N ILE A 192 12.60 1.29 -21.01
CA ILE A 192 11.39 0.59 -21.45
C ILE A 192 10.96 -0.37 -20.35
N GLU A 193 9.68 -0.40 -20.05
CA GLU A 193 9.10 -1.27 -19.03
C GLU A 193 7.86 -1.98 -19.55
N TYR A 194 7.75 -3.27 -19.23
CA TYR A 194 6.51 -4.02 -19.28
C TYR A 194 5.95 -4.18 -17.87
N GLY A 195 4.68 -3.85 -17.69
CA GLY A 195 3.95 -4.05 -16.44
C GLY A 195 2.74 -4.95 -16.66
N TYR A 196 2.51 -5.88 -15.75
CA TYR A 196 1.29 -6.68 -15.63
C TYR A 196 0.64 -6.41 -14.27
N PHE A 197 -0.66 -6.20 -14.27
CA PHE A 197 -1.46 -5.91 -13.09
C PHE A 197 -2.64 -6.88 -13.05
N GLU A 198 -2.99 -7.34 -11.86
CA GLU A 198 -4.12 -8.24 -11.63
C GLU A 198 -4.81 -7.83 -10.34
N THR A 199 -6.14 -7.85 -10.36
CA THR A 199 -7.00 -7.49 -9.24
C THR A 199 -8.04 -8.57 -9.07
N GLU A 200 -8.14 -9.13 -7.87
CA GLU A 200 -9.21 -10.03 -7.45
C GLU A 200 -10.10 -9.28 -6.45
N LEU A 201 -11.40 -9.22 -6.74
CA LEU A 201 -12.41 -8.56 -5.91
C LEU A 201 -12.95 -9.53 -4.86
N ALA A 202 -13.58 -8.99 -3.81
CA ALA A 202 -14.20 -9.80 -2.74
C ALA A 202 -15.23 -10.83 -3.24
N ASP A 203 -15.87 -10.60 -4.38
CA ASP A 203 -16.82 -11.54 -5.01
C ASP A 203 -16.16 -12.61 -5.91
N GLY A 204 -14.83 -12.64 -5.94
CA GLY A 204 -14.01 -13.59 -6.70
C GLY A 204 -13.86 -13.24 -8.18
N ARG A 205 -14.34 -12.09 -8.65
CA ARG A 205 -14.05 -11.61 -10.00
C ARG A 205 -12.59 -11.17 -10.11
N GLU A 206 -11.98 -11.49 -11.23
CA GLU A 206 -10.62 -11.11 -11.58
C GLU A 206 -10.61 -10.11 -12.74
N GLU A 207 -9.74 -9.11 -12.65
CA GLU A 207 -9.49 -8.08 -13.66
C GLU A 207 -7.98 -7.94 -13.89
N ASP A 208 -7.54 -7.87 -15.14
CA ASP A 208 -6.12 -7.76 -15.49
C ASP A 208 -5.82 -6.61 -16.47
N ALA A 209 -4.57 -6.16 -16.46
CA ALA A 209 -4.08 -5.15 -17.39
C ALA A 209 -2.57 -5.30 -17.65
N SER A 210 -2.19 -5.18 -18.92
CA SER A 210 -0.79 -5.07 -19.34
C SER A 210 -0.46 -3.70 -19.92
N ARG A 211 0.74 -3.19 -19.63
CA ARG A 211 1.23 -1.89 -20.13
C ARG A 211 2.66 -2.01 -20.64
N VAL A 212 2.95 -1.31 -21.73
CA VAL A 212 4.33 -1.01 -22.16
C VAL A 212 4.55 0.48 -21.99
N MET A 213 5.59 0.85 -21.26
CA MET A 213 5.91 2.22 -20.90
C MET A 213 7.32 2.55 -21.34
N VAL A 214 7.54 3.80 -21.73
CA VAL A 214 8.88 4.31 -22.08
C VAL A 214 9.14 5.59 -21.30
N ALA A 215 10.39 5.77 -20.88
CA ALA A 215 10.81 6.93 -20.09
C ALA A 215 12.12 7.51 -20.64
N ALA A 216 12.27 8.83 -20.48
CA ALA A 216 13.52 9.54 -20.70
C ALA A 216 13.69 10.58 -19.60
N GLN A 217 14.85 10.60 -18.96
CA GLN A 217 15.20 11.54 -17.89
C GLN A 217 16.50 12.26 -18.25
N TYR A 218 16.50 13.58 -18.05
CA TYR A 218 17.71 14.40 -18.05
C TYR A 218 17.93 15.04 -16.68
N SER A 219 19.11 14.83 -16.11
CA SER A 219 19.53 15.41 -14.82
C SER A 219 20.42 16.64 -15.07
N PHE A 220 20.05 17.79 -14.49
CA PHE A 220 20.72 19.09 -14.70
C PHE A 220 21.83 19.39 -13.69
#